data_AF-V2V1D5-F1
#
_entry.id   AF-V2V1D5-F1
#
_cell.length_a   1.000
_cell.length_b   1.000
_cell.length_c   1.000
_cell.angle_alpha   90.00
_cell.angle_beta   90.00
_cell.angle_gamma   90.00
#
_symmetry.space_group_name_H-M   'P 1'
#
loop_
_entity.id
_entity.type
_entity.pdbx_description
1 polymer ?
#
loop_
_entity_poly.entity_id
_entity_poly.type
_entity_poly.pdbx_seq_one_letter_code
_entity_poly.pdbx_strand_id
1 'polypeptide(L)'
;MNILKKKKACVYLAIIAFTIIISGCSSLGPHSGSLATRSFRLSQAIQTAYYVPAYTADRLSPVIIQSADRYNVPPELIAATIKQESGYRTGLRSGGGAVGLTQIIPSYWASSCPGDLTNDYTNIQCNAYILSNYHDMAGSWFKASAYYNVGPAGYKSSFWTRHKGKKYARSVRHYKKMLKKAL
;
A
#
# COMPACT_ATOMS: atom_id res chain seq x y z
N MET A 1 24.90 10.42 -75.09
CA MET A 1 25.15 9.31 -74.16
C MET A 1 25.18 9.87 -72.74
N ASN A 2 24.09 9.78 -71.97
CA ASN A 2 24.10 10.04 -70.53
C ASN A 2 22.92 9.31 -69.85
N ILE A 3 23.28 8.61 -68.78
CA ILE A 3 22.58 7.46 -68.21
C ILE A 3 21.55 7.92 -67.16
N LEU A 4 20.28 7.53 -67.32
CA LEU A 4 19.21 7.68 -66.34
C LEU A 4 19.48 6.78 -65.11
N LYS A 5 19.87 7.37 -63.98
CA LYS A 5 19.91 6.68 -62.68
C LYS A 5 18.51 6.60 -62.07
N LYS A 6 17.88 5.42 -62.11
CA LYS A 6 16.68 5.09 -61.32
C LYS A 6 17.03 5.09 -59.83
N LYS A 7 16.44 6.02 -59.06
CA LYS A 7 16.48 5.98 -57.59
C LYS A 7 15.52 4.89 -57.10
N LYS A 8 16.04 3.87 -56.41
CA LYS A 8 15.22 2.87 -55.71
C LYS A 8 14.67 3.52 -54.44
N ALA A 9 13.36 3.71 -54.37
CA ALA A 9 12.68 4.10 -53.14
C ALA A 9 12.64 2.89 -52.21
N CYS A 10 13.41 2.93 -51.12
CA CYS A 10 13.35 1.94 -50.06
C CYS A 10 12.22 2.39 -49.11
N VAL A 11 11.08 1.71 -49.18
CA VAL A 11 9.94 1.95 -48.29
C VAL A 11 10.30 1.37 -46.91
N TYR A 12 10.63 2.23 -45.95
CA TYR A 12 10.76 1.85 -44.55
C TYR A 12 9.35 1.63 -43.97
N LEU A 13 8.99 0.37 -43.74
CA LEU A 13 7.82 0.02 -42.92
C LEU A 13 8.16 0.34 -41.45
N ALA A 14 7.65 1.46 -40.94
CA ALA A 14 7.71 1.77 -39.52
C ALA A 14 6.69 0.89 -38.77
N ILE A 15 7.17 -0.17 -38.13
CA ILE A 15 6.37 -0.97 -37.20
C ILE A 15 6.17 -0.14 -35.93
N ILE A 16 5.01 0.51 -35.81
CA ILE A 16 4.58 1.15 -34.57
C ILE A 16 4.18 0.03 -33.60
N ALA A 17 5.12 -0.40 -32.77
CA ALA A 17 4.84 -1.29 -31.65
C ALA A 17 4.02 -0.51 -30.61
N PHE A 18 2.71 -0.70 -30.62
CA PHE A 18 1.82 -0.22 -29.56
C PHE A 18 2.16 -1.04 -28.30
N THR A 19 3.04 -0.52 -27.45
CA THR A 19 3.32 -1.10 -26.15
C THR A 19 2.08 -0.92 -25.28
N ILE A 20 1.23 -1.95 -25.24
CA ILE A 20 0.19 -2.07 -24.24
C ILE A 20 0.92 -2.09 -22.89
N ILE A 21 0.89 -0.96 -22.18
CA ILE A 21 1.31 -0.89 -20.79
C ILE A 21 0.29 -1.76 -20.03
N ILE A 22 0.61 -3.03 -19.82
CA ILE A 22 -0.14 -3.91 -18.92
C ILE A 22 0.16 -3.40 -17.52
N SER A 23 -0.54 -2.35 -17.10
CA SER A 23 -0.61 -1.92 -15.71
C SER A 23 -1.14 -3.12 -14.93
N GLY A 24 -0.25 -3.83 -14.24
CA GLY A 24 -0.58 -5.09 -13.58
C GLY A 24 -1.83 -4.95 -12.73
N CYS A 25 -2.92 -5.57 -13.18
CA CYS A 25 -4.22 -5.49 -12.53
C CYS A 25 -4.07 -6.06 -11.11
N SER A 26 -4.16 -5.22 -10.07
CA SER A 26 -4.24 -5.73 -8.69
C SER A 26 -5.57 -6.46 -8.53
N SER A 27 -5.54 -7.71 -8.06
CA SER A 27 -6.74 -8.53 -7.82
C SER A 27 -7.69 -7.94 -6.78
N LEU A 28 -7.25 -6.91 -6.05
CA LEU A 28 -8.01 -6.17 -5.06
C LEU A 28 -8.27 -4.70 -5.44
N GLY A 29 -7.91 -4.25 -6.64
CA GLY A 29 -8.15 -2.87 -7.10
C GLY A 29 -9.64 -2.56 -7.33
N PRO A 30 -10.03 -1.28 -7.46
CA PRO A 30 -11.44 -0.87 -7.60
C PRO A 30 -12.17 -1.50 -8.78
N HIS A 31 -11.45 -1.93 -9.81
CA HIS A 31 -12.01 -2.56 -11.02
C HIS A 31 -11.98 -4.10 -10.98
N SER A 32 -11.57 -4.74 -9.88
CA SER A 32 -11.40 -6.19 -9.79
C SER A 32 -12.61 -6.97 -9.25
N GLY A 33 -13.77 -6.31 -9.16
CA GLY A 33 -15.04 -6.87 -8.71
C GLY A 33 -15.77 -5.97 -7.71
N SER A 34 -16.91 -6.45 -7.19
CA SER A 34 -17.67 -5.74 -6.15
C SER A 34 -16.84 -5.59 -4.86
N LEU A 35 -17.21 -4.62 -4.01
CA LEU A 35 -16.64 -4.48 -2.66
C LEU A 35 -16.72 -5.81 -1.88
N ALA A 36 -17.85 -6.52 -1.96
CA ALA A 36 -18.05 -7.80 -1.28
C ALA A 36 -17.07 -8.86 -1.78
N THR A 37 -16.94 -9.04 -3.10
CA THR A 37 -16.01 -10.01 -3.71
C THR A 37 -14.55 -9.71 -3.34
N ARG A 38 -14.14 -8.44 -3.43
CA ARG A 38 -12.79 -8.00 -3.09
C ARG A 38 -12.49 -8.18 -1.59
N SER A 39 -13.46 -7.86 -0.73
CA SER A 39 -13.34 -8.04 0.72
C SER A 39 -13.23 -9.50 1.11
N PHE A 40 -14.01 -10.38 0.48
CA PHE A 40 -13.93 -11.83 0.70
C PHE A 40 -12.55 -12.38 0.31
N ARG A 41 -12.04 -12.03 -0.88
CA ARG A 41 -10.69 -12.43 -1.32
C ARG A 41 -9.60 -11.94 -0.37
N LEU A 42 -9.67 -10.67 0.04
CA LEU A 42 -8.72 -10.12 1.00
C LEU A 42 -8.79 -10.85 2.35
N SER A 43 -9.99 -11.15 2.83
CA SER A 43 -10.17 -11.89 4.09
C SER A 43 -9.51 -13.26 4.03
N GLN A 44 -9.79 -14.06 3.00
CA GLN A 44 -9.17 -15.37 2.80
C GLN A 44 -7.64 -15.27 2.77
N ALA A 45 -7.11 -14.31 2.00
CA ALA A 45 -5.67 -14.10 1.91
C ALA A 45 -5.05 -13.69 3.27
N ILE A 46 -5.71 -12.84 4.07
CA ILE A 46 -5.27 -12.46 5.41
C ILE A 46 -5.25 -13.67 6.35
N GLN A 47 -6.29 -14.51 6.31
CA GLN A 47 -6.37 -15.73 7.11
C GLN A 47 -5.20 -16.67 6.78
N THR A 48 -4.98 -16.96 5.50
CA THR A 48 -3.92 -17.88 5.05
C THR A 48 -2.52 -17.30 5.25
N ALA A 49 -2.28 -16.05 4.86
CA ALA A 49 -0.93 -15.47 4.88
C ALA A 49 -0.47 -15.09 6.29
N TYR A 50 -1.38 -14.63 7.14
CA TYR A 50 -1.04 -14.02 8.42
C TYR A 50 -1.54 -14.79 9.65
N TYR A 51 -2.26 -15.90 9.44
CA TYR A 51 -2.87 -16.74 10.48
C TYR A 51 -3.83 -15.94 11.38
N VAL A 52 -4.59 -15.03 10.77
CA VAL A 52 -5.58 -14.20 11.47
C VAL A 52 -6.91 -14.95 11.51
N PRO A 53 -7.62 -14.98 12.66
CA PRO A 53 -8.93 -15.62 12.75
C PRO A 53 -9.94 -15.06 11.74
N ALA A 54 -10.78 -15.92 11.18
CA ALA A 54 -11.78 -15.55 10.17
C ALA A 54 -12.64 -14.36 10.60
N TYR A 55 -13.18 -14.39 11.81
CA TYR A 55 -13.97 -13.28 12.37
C TYR A 55 -13.26 -11.91 12.28
N THR A 56 -11.96 -11.86 12.59
CA THR A 56 -11.18 -10.62 12.51
C THR A 56 -10.91 -10.22 11.06
N ALA A 57 -10.55 -11.18 10.21
CA ALA A 57 -10.27 -10.93 8.80
C ALA A 57 -11.53 -10.47 8.04
N ASP A 58 -12.67 -11.11 8.26
CA ASP A 58 -13.95 -10.80 7.64
C ASP A 58 -14.46 -9.41 8.04
N ARG A 59 -14.31 -9.05 9.33
CA ARG A 59 -14.70 -7.73 9.84
C ARG A 59 -13.84 -6.60 9.28
N LEU A 60 -12.52 -6.81 9.15
CA LEU A 60 -11.58 -5.74 8.79
C LEU A 60 -11.37 -5.58 7.28
N SER A 61 -11.47 -6.65 6.50
CA SER A 61 -11.25 -6.61 5.04
C SER A 61 -12.12 -5.59 4.29
N PRO A 62 -13.44 -5.46 4.51
CA PRO A 62 -14.24 -4.42 3.84
C PRO A 62 -13.81 -3.02 4.23
N VAL A 63 -13.33 -2.80 5.45
CA VAL A 63 -12.84 -1.50 5.90
C VAL A 63 -11.51 -1.16 5.21
N ILE A 64 -10.61 -2.15 5.09
CA ILE A 64 -9.34 -2.00 4.37
C ILE A 64 -9.59 -1.65 2.91
N ILE A 65 -10.50 -2.37 2.23
CA ILE A 65 -10.83 -2.12 0.82
C ILE A 65 -11.42 -0.72 0.63
N GLN A 66 -12.39 -0.33 1.45
CA GLN A 66 -12.99 1.01 1.35
C GLN A 66 -11.98 2.13 1.63
N SER A 67 -11.12 1.96 2.62
CA SER A 67 -10.08 2.95 2.95
C SER A 67 -9.04 3.06 1.84
N ALA A 68 -8.65 1.92 1.25
CA ALA A 68 -7.77 1.86 0.09
C ALA A 68 -8.33 2.64 -1.10
N ASP A 69 -9.60 2.40 -1.45
CA ASP A 69 -10.26 3.07 -2.57
C ASP A 69 -10.37 4.58 -2.31
N ARG A 70 -10.76 4.97 -1.09
CA ARG A 70 -10.93 6.39 -0.71
C ARG A 70 -9.64 7.20 -0.85
N TYR A 71 -8.49 6.63 -0.48
CA TYR A 71 -7.22 7.34 -0.44
C TYR A 71 -6.22 6.90 -1.53
N ASN A 72 -6.69 6.10 -2.50
CA ASN A 72 -5.89 5.56 -3.60
C ASN A 72 -4.62 4.83 -3.11
N VAL A 73 -4.76 4.03 -2.06
CA VAL A 73 -3.67 3.22 -1.47
C VAL A 73 -3.86 1.76 -1.87
N PRO A 74 -2.80 1.01 -2.24
CA PRO A 74 -2.92 -0.41 -2.48
C PRO A 74 -3.48 -1.16 -1.24
N PRO A 75 -4.58 -1.92 -1.34
CA PRO A 75 -5.17 -2.61 -0.20
C PRO A 75 -4.19 -3.54 0.52
N GLU A 76 -3.30 -4.19 -0.24
CA GLU A 76 -2.30 -5.09 0.31
C GLU A 76 -1.25 -4.35 1.14
N LEU A 77 -1.06 -3.04 0.92
CA LEU A 77 -0.16 -2.22 1.73
C LEU A 77 -0.78 -1.92 3.09
N ILE A 78 -2.05 -1.53 3.16
CA ILE A 78 -2.77 -1.31 4.42
C ILE A 78 -2.79 -2.60 5.23
N ALA A 79 -3.18 -3.72 4.62
CA ALA A 79 -3.22 -5.03 5.26
C ALA A 79 -1.85 -5.47 5.81
N ALA A 80 -0.77 -5.22 5.06
CA ALA A 80 0.60 -5.51 5.48
C ALA A 80 1.08 -4.58 6.61
N THR A 81 0.67 -3.31 6.61
CA THR A 81 0.96 -2.38 7.71
C THR A 81 0.26 -2.82 9.00
N ILE A 82 -1.01 -3.22 8.95
CA ILE A 82 -1.70 -3.78 10.13
C ILE A 82 -0.96 -5.01 10.67
N LYS A 83 -0.50 -5.92 9.79
CA LYS A 83 0.31 -7.08 10.20
C LYS A 83 1.60 -6.65 10.91
N GLN A 84 2.29 -5.66 10.35
CA GLN A 84 3.56 -5.14 10.89
C GLN A 84 3.39 -4.45 12.25
N GLU A 85 2.30 -3.71 12.44
CA GLU A 85 2.12 -2.85 13.61
C GLU A 85 1.53 -3.58 14.81
N SER A 86 0.45 -4.34 14.60
CA SER A 86 -0.29 -4.99 15.70
C SER A 86 -0.42 -6.50 15.54
N GLY A 87 -0.10 -7.04 14.37
CA GLY A 87 -0.44 -8.42 14.05
C GLY A 87 -1.94 -8.67 14.02
N TYR A 88 -2.75 -7.66 13.67
CA TYR A 88 -4.22 -7.69 13.71
C TYR A 88 -4.83 -7.73 15.12
N ARG A 89 -4.08 -7.33 16.14
CA ARG A 89 -4.59 -7.16 17.51
C ARG A 89 -5.21 -5.77 17.67
N THR A 90 -6.50 -5.74 18.00
CA THR A 90 -7.28 -4.51 18.12
C THR A 90 -7.01 -3.81 19.47
N GLY A 91 -7.31 -2.51 19.56
CA GLY A 91 -7.28 -1.76 20.82
C GLY A 91 -5.89 -1.61 21.49
N LEU A 92 -4.80 -2.02 20.84
CA LEU A 92 -3.46 -1.95 21.43
C LEU A 92 -3.02 -0.51 21.69
N ARG A 93 -2.33 -0.30 22.82
CA ARG A 93 -1.60 0.93 23.12
C ARG A 93 -0.15 0.58 23.45
N SER A 94 0.80 1.24 22.79
CA SER A 94 2.22 1.07 23.10
C SER A 94 2.66 2.01 24.23
N GLY A 95 3.79 1.70 24.87
CA GLY A 95 4.40 2.60 25.86
C GLY A 95 4.80 3.97 25.29
N GLY A 96 4.96 4.08 23.97
CA GLY A 96 5.21 5.36 23.27
C GLY A 96 3.94 6.11 22.85
N GLY A 97 2.75 5.66 23.29
CA GLY A 97 1.48 6.33 22.99
C GLY A 97 0.88 6.01 21.62
N ALA A 98 1.44 5.04 20.89
CA ALA A 98 0.87 4.58 19.62
C ALA A 98 -0.39 3.74 19.86
N VAL A 99 -1.41 3.86 19.00
CA VAL A 99 -2.74 3.26 19.24
C VAL A 99 -3.30 2.45 18.06
N GLY A 100 -4.07 1.43 18.40
CA GLY A 100 -4.92 0.66 17.50
C GLY A 100 -4.16 -0.27 16.53
N LEU A 101 -4.87 -0.76 15.51
CA LEU A 101 -4.36 -1.74 14.56
C LEU A 101 -3.07 -1.33 13.83
N THR A 102 -2.89 -0.03 13.62
CA THR A 102 -1.79 0.54 12.83
C THR A 102 -0.86 1.43 13.63
N GLN A 103 -0.97 1.36 14.96
CA GLN A 103 -0.07 2.00 15.93
C GLN A 103 0.23 3.46 15.58
N ILE A 104 -0.83 4.24 15.34
CA ILE A 104 -0.72 5.67 15.03
C ILE A 104 -0.47 6.42 16.33
N ILE A 105 0.44 7.39 16.31
CA ILE A 105 0.67 8.30 17.44
C ILE A 105 -0.29 9.49 17.30
N PRO A 106 -1.30 9.63 18.18
CA PRO A 106 -2.36 10.63 17.99
C PRO A 106 -1.85 12.08 17.92
N SER A 107 -0.84 12.43 18.71
CA SER A 107 -0.31 13.80 18.76
C SER A 107 0.24 14.30 17.43
N TYR A 108 0.68 13.40 16.54
CA TYR A 108 1.20 13.78 15.22
C TYR A 108 0.11 13.96 14.16
N TRP A 109 -1.09 13.41 14.40
CA TRP A 109 -2.14 13.28 13.38
C TRP A 109 -3.50 13.82 13.82
N ALA A 110 -3.59 14.47 14.99
CA ALA A 110 -4.85 14.91 15.58
C ALA A 110 -5.70 15.79 14.64
N SER A 111 -5.07 16.64 13.82
CA SER A 111 -5.77 17.51 12.87
C SER A 111 -6.31 16.77 11.64
N SER A 112 -5.58 15.76 11.15
CA SER A 112 -5.93 15.03 9.93
C SER A 112 -6.73 13.75 10.18
N CYS A 113 -6.66 13.23 11.40
CA CYS A 113 -7.34 12.01 11.82
C CYS A 113 -8.19 12.26 13.07
N PRO A 114 -9.28 13.03 12.94
CA PRO A 114 -10.19 13.29 14.05
C PRO A 114 -10.92 12.00 14.46
N GLY A 115 -11.29 11.92 15.74
CA GLY A 115 -12.05 10.82 16.31
C GLY A 115 -11.22 9.83 17.12
N ASP A 116 -11.87 8.75 17.56
CA ASP A 116 -11.24 7.73 18.40
C ASP A 116 -10.38 6.76 17.57
N LEU A 117 -9.06 6.90 17.66
CA LEU A 117 -8.10 6.02 16.99
C LEU A 117 -7.98 4.62 17.62
N THR A 118 -8.64 4.33 18.74
CA THR A 118 -8.78 2.95 19.25
C THR A 118 -9.89 2.17 18.53
N ASN A 119 -10.81 2.87 17.86
CA ASN A 119 -11.76 2.26 16.95
C ASN A 119 -11.04 1.80 15.67
N ASP A 120 -11.18 0.52 15.34
CA ASP A 120 -10.49 -0.07 14.19
C ASP A 120 -10.84 0.60 12.86
N TYR A 121 -12.09 1.04 12.67
CA TYR A 121 -12.50 1.71 11.43
C TYR A 121 -11.80 3.05 11.27
N THR A 122 -11.85 3.90 12.30
CA THR A 122 -11.15 5.19 12.32
C THR A 122 -9.64 5.00 12.14
N ASN A 123 -9.06 4.00 12.80
CA ASN A 123 -7.63 3.70 12.74
C ASN A 123 -7.19 3.30 11.32
N ILE A 124 -7.94 2.42 10.64
CA ILE A 124 -7.63 1.98 9.28
C ILE A 124 -7.83 3.11 8.26
N GLN A 125 -8.87 3.91 8.39
CA GLN A 125 -9.10 5.08 7.53
C GLN A 125 -7.94 6.09 7.67
N CYS A 126 -7.51 6.37 8.91
CA CYS A 126 -6.37 7.23 9.16
C CYS A 126 -5.06 6.63 8.61
N ASN A 127 -4.83 5.32 8.76
CA ASN A 127 -3.68 4.65 8.17
C ASN A 127 -3.58 4.85 6.65
N ALA A 128 -4.71 4.68 5.94
CA ALA A 128 -4.79 4.89 4.51
C ALA A 128 -4.48 6.35 4.14
N TYR A 129 -5.06 7.31 4.85
CA TYR A 129 -4.76 8.73 4.67
C TYR A 129 -3.26 9.03 4.85
N ILE A 130 -2.65 8.56 5.94
CA ILE A 130 -1.24 8.77 6.25
C ILE A 130 -0.34 8.16 5.16
N LEU A 131 -0.62 6.93 4.74
CA LEU A 131 0.14 6.26 3.70
C LEU A 131 0.06 7.00 2.37
N SER A 132 -1.13 7.51 2.02
CA SER A 132 -1.35 8.33 0.82
C SER A 132 -0.55 9.62 0.87
N ASN A 133 -0.66 10.38 1.97
CA ASN A 133 0.10 11.62 2.17
C ASN A 133 1.63 11.39 2.11
N TYR A 134 2.12 10.32 2.74
CA TYR A 134 3.53 9.97 2.64
C TYR A 134 3.94 9.48 1.25
N HIS A 135 3.05 8.85 0.50
CA HIS A 135 3.31 8.50 -0.89
C HIS A 135 3.49 9.74 -1.76
N ASP A 136 2.64 10.74 -1.61
CA ASP A 136 2.74 12.02 -2.34
C ASP A 136 4.07 12.72 -2.06
N MET A 137 4.52 12.72 -0.80
CA MET A 137 5.82 13.28 -0.43
C MET A 137 7.02 12.44 -0.91
N ALA A 138 6.86 11.13 -0.97
CA ALA A 138 7.97 10.20 -1.15
C ALA A 138 8.17 9.73 -2.59
N GLY A 139 7.12 9.80 -3.42
CA GLY A 139 7.08 9.29 -4.81
C GLY A 139 7.16 7.76 -4.94
N SER A 140 7.09 7.01 -3.83
CA SER A 140 7.07 5.55 -3.86
C SER A 140 6.52 4.95 -2.57
N TRP A 141 5.78 3.84 -2.69
CA TRP A 141 5.24 3.13 -1.53
C TRP A 141 6.31 2.61 -0.58
N PHE A 142 7.48 2.20 -1.08
CA PHE A 142 8.58 1.73 -0.23
C PHE A 142 9.09 2.85 0.69
N LYS A 143 9.29 4.05 0.15
CA LYS A 143 9.76 5.19 0.94
C LYS A 143 8.63 5.76 1.81
N ALA A 144 7.37 5.71 1.35
CA ALA A 144 6.20 6.03 2.17
C ALA A 144 6.10 5.13 3.42
N SER A 145 6.29 3.82 3.28
CA SER A 145 6.37 2.91 4.44
C SER A 145 7.55 3.24 5.36
N ALA A 146 8.69 3.67 4.81
CA ALA A 146 9.81 4.12 5.65
C ALA A 146 9.45 5.41 6.42
N TYR A 147 8.76 6.35 5.78
CA TYR A 147 8.24 7.57 6.43
C TYR A 147 7.19 7.24 7.48
N TYR A 148 6.36 6.22 7.26
CA TYR A 148 5.39 5.76 8.26
C TYR A 148 6.06 5.42 9.60
N ASN A 149 7.24 4.80 9.56
CA ASN A 149 7.94 4.38 10.77
C ASN A 149 8.74 5.49 11.48
N VAL A 150 9.41 6.37 10.72
CA VAL A 150 10.36 7.35 11.30
C VAL A 150 10.04 8.80 10.98
N GLY A 151 8.95 9.06 10.27
CA GLY A 151 8.60 10.38 9.73
C GLY A 151 9.54 10.84 8.60
N PRO A 152 9.14 11.82 7.78
CA PRO A 152 9.99 12.40 6.74
C PRO A 152 11.23 13.09 7.31
N ALA A 153 11.09 13.81 8.42
CA ALA A 153 12.19 14.49 9.11
C ALA A 153 13.20 13.47 9.68
N GLY A 154 12.72 12.44 10.38
CA GLY A 154 13.58 11.38 10.91
C GLY A 154 14.29 10.59 9.79
N TYR A 155 13.63 10.32 8.67
CA TYR A 155 14.29 9.66 7.53
C TYR A 155 15.45 10.48 6.95
N LYS A 156 15.36 11.82 7.01
CA LYS A 156 16.39 12.74 6.51
C LYS A 156 17.49 13.01 7.53
N SER A 157 17.22 12.88 8.84
CA SER A 157 18.10 13.36 9.91
C SER A 157 19.44 12.64 10.03
N SER A 158 19.48 11.31 9.88
CA SER A 158 20.72 10.54 9.99
C SER A 158 20.70 9.26 9.16
N PHE A 159 21.88 8.69 8.91
CA PHE A 159 22.02 7.37 8.30
C PHE A 159 21.27 6.29 9.10
N TRP A 160 21.39 6.32 10.43
CA TRP A 160 20.79 5.31 11.31
C TRP A 160 19.27 5.33 11.30
N THR A 161 18.66 6.51 11.41
CA THR A 161 17.19 6.65 11.38
C THR A 161 16.64 6.26 10.00
N ARG A 162 17.35 6.65 8.92
CA ARG A 162 17.02 6.21 7.56
C ARG A 162 17.11 4.69 7.41
N HIS A 163 18.14 4.07 7.98
CA HIS A 163 18.31 2.61 7.96
C HIS A 163 17.14 1.92 8.68
N LYS A 164 16.73 2.43 9.85
CA LYS A 164 15.57 1.92 10.61
C LYS A 164 14.30 1.97 9.76
N GLY A 165 13.98 3.11 9.15
CA GLY A 165 12.83 3.25 8.26
C GLY A 165 12.89 2.28 7.06
N LYS A 166 14.06 2.11 6.42
CA LYS A 166 14.23 1.13 5.34
C LYS A 166 14.08 -0.32 5.82
N LYS A 167 14.52 -0.65 7.04
CA LYS A 167 14.33 -1.99 7.64
C LYS A 167 12.83 -2.26 7.83
N TYR A 168 12.09 -1.31 8.39
CA TYR A 168 10.63 -1.39 8.52
C TYR A 168 9.95 -1.57 7.15
N ALA A 169 10.27 -0.73 6.15
CA ALA A 169 9.68 -0.82 4.83
C ALA A 169 9.94 -2.17 4.12
N ARG A 170 11.11 -2.79 4.37
CA ARG A 170 11.40 -4.16 3.90
C ARG A 170 10.49 -5.20 4.54
N SER A 171 10.19 -5.04 5.83
CA SER A 171 9.28 -5.93 6.56
C SER A 171 7.83 -5.81 6.06
N VAL A 172 7.31 -4.59 5.92
CA VAL A 172 5.98 -4.36 5.32
C VAL A 172 5.91 -4.94 3.90
N ARG A 173 6.95 -4.73 3.08
CA ARG A 173 7.02 -5.32 1.74
C ARG A 173 7.03 -6.86 1.78
N HIS A 174 7.67 -7.46 2.77
CA HIS A 174 7.66 -8.91 2.96
C HIS A 174 6.24 -9.41 3.25
N TYR A 175 5.53 -8.79 4.21
CA TYR A 175 4.13 -9.12 4.49
C TYR A 175 3.23 -8.91 3.27
N LYS A 176 3.42 -7.82 2.52
CA LYS A 176 2.68 -7.59 1.27
C LYS A 176 2.90 -8.70 0.25
N LYS A 177 4.14 -9.21 0.11
CA LYS A 177 4.45 -10.35 -0.76
C LYS A 177 3.78 -11.64 -0.29
N MET A 178 3.75 -11.91 1.02
CA MET A 178 3.05 -13.07 1.57
C MET A 178 1.56 -13.01 1.25
N LEU A 179 0.91 -11.85 1.48
CA LEU A 179 -0.50 -11.67 1.18
C LEU A 179 -0.81 -11.87 -0.30
N LYS A 180 0.03 -11.30 -1.19
CA LYS A 180 -0.13 -11.47 -2.64
C LYS A 180 0.01 -12.92 -3.12
N LYS A 181 0.74 -13.77 -2.40
CA LYS A 181 0.83 -15.21 -2.71
C LYS A 181 -0.41 -15.99 -2.29
N ALA A 182 -1.21 -15.43 -1.38
CA ALA A 182 -2.44 -16.03 -0.88
C ALA A 182 -3.70 -15.49 -1.58
N LEU A 183 -3.53 -14.59 -2.56
CA LEU A 183 -4.59 -14.05 -3.42
C LEU A 183 -4.63 -14.81 -4.75
#